data_AF-A0A2U8WNS2-F1
#
_entry.id   AF-A0A2U8WNS2-F1
#
_cell.length_a   1.000
_cell.length_b   1.000
_cell.length_c   1.000
_cell.angle_alpha   90.00
_cell.angle_beta   90.00
_cell.angle_gamma   90.00
#
_symmetry.space_group_name_H-M   'P 1'
#
loop_
_entity.id
_entity.type
_entity.pdbx_description
1 polymer ?
#
loop_
_entity_poly.entity_id
_entity_poly.type
_entity_poly.pdbx_seq_one_letter_code
_entity_poly.pdbx_strand_id
1 'polypeptide(L)'
;MIDHDGEVAHGSPGPAREFLARTAAAARVQASLVETYAEIGDDVGLLYASRCMAAYLRATVAGIEELERTRAALMLHRTAEAIGPPAERSQEDRR
;
A
#
# COMPACT_ATOMS: atom_id res chain seq x y z
N MET A 1 26.42 1.85 12.01
CA MET A 1 26.02 0.48 11.67
C MET A 1 24.52 0.53 11.56
N ILE A 2 23.99 0.56 10.33
CA ILE A 2 22.55 0.67 10.06
C ILE A 2 22.04 -0.77 10.05
N ASP A 3 21.22 -1.12 11.02
CA ASP A 3 20.56 -2.43 11.06
C ASP A 3 19.68 -2.57 9.82
N HIS A 4 20.09 -3.43 8.89
CA HIS A 4 19.48 -3.58 7.57
C HIS A 4 18.47 -4.72 7.45
N ASP A 5 18.23 -5.49 8.51
CA ASP A 5 17.36 -6.66 8.45
C ASP A 5 16.30 -6.60 9.56
N GLY A 6 15.43 -5.59 9.49
CA GLY A 6 14.12 -5.71 10.09
C GLY A 6 13.30 -6.62 9.18
N GLU A 7 13.16 -7.90 9.54
CA GLU A 7 12.23 -8.84 8.91
C GLU A 7 10.90 -8.12 8.66
N VAL A 8 10.68 -7.69 7.42
CA VAL A 8 9.38 -7.22 6.99
C VAL A 8 8.54 -8.49 6.95
N ALA A 9 7.86 -8.77 8.06
CA ALA A 9 6.98 -9.93 8.16
C ALA A 9 6.09 -9.95 6.92
N HIS A 10 6.25 -10.98 6.08
CA HIS A 10 5.44 -11.15 4.88
C HIS A 10 3.96 -11.07 5.30
N GLY A 11 3.23 -10.07 4.78
CA GLY A 11 1.86 -9.76 5.18
C GLY A 11 1.67 -8.57 6.13
N SER A 12 2.70 -7.77 6.44
CA SER A 12 2.52 -6.49 7.14
C SER A 12 2.06 -5.37 6.18
N PRO A 13 1.22 -4.41 6.62
CA PRO A 13 0.77 -3.31 5.76
C PRO A 13 1.83 -2.21 5.56
N GLY A 14 2.99 -2.32 6.21
CA GLY A 14 4.06 -1.31 6.19
C GLY A 14 4.58 -1.00 4.78
N PRO A 15 5.02 -2.00 4.00
CA PRO A 15 5.51 -1.81 2.64
C PRO A 15 4.50 -1.15 1.70
N ALA A 16 3.22 -1.54 1.80
CA ALA A 16 2.16 -0.93 0.98
C ALA A 16 1.97 0.56 1.32
N ARG A 17 2.03 0.95 2.60
CA ARG A 17 1.98 2.36 3.01
C ARG A 17 3.19 3.14 2.52
N GLU A 18 4.39 2.57 2.62
CA GLU A 18 5.60 3.22 2.14
C GLU A 18 5.56 3.41 0.61
N PHE A 19 5.13 2.39 -0.11
CA PHE A 19 4.91 2.47 -1.55
C PHE A 19 3.93 3.59 -1.92
N LEU A 20 2.76 3.65 -1.27
CA LEU A 20 1.77 4.70 -1.48
C LEU A 20 2.33 6.11 -1.20
N ALA A 21 3.11 6.27 -0.13
CA ALA A 21 3.74 7.54 0.19
C ALA A 21 4.73 7.98 -0.90
N ARG A 22 5.55 7.05 -1.40
CA ARG A 22 6.52 7.32 -2.47
C ARG A 22 5.84 7.66 -3.79
N THR A 23 4.80 6.91 -4.19
CA THR A 23 4.08 7.17 -5.44
C THR A 23 3.30 8.49 -5.39
N ALA A 24 2.70 8.83 -4.24
CA ALA A 24 2.04 10.12 -4.03
C ALA A 24 3.04 11.29 -4.12
N ALA A 25 4.22 11.15 -3.51
CA ALA A 25 5.28 12.16 -3.60
C ALA A 25 5.72 12.37 -5.06
N ALA A 26 5.89 11.30 -5.83
CA ALA A 26 6.26 11.39 -7.24
C ALA A 26 5.15 12.02 -8.10
N ALA A 27 3.88 11.66 -7.88
CA ALA A 27 2.75 12.26 -8.55
C ALA A 27 2.67 13.78 -8.29
N ARG A 28 2.93 14.22 -7.05
CA ARG A 28 2.95 15.64 -6.68
C ARG A 28 4.03 16.42 -7.45
N VAL A 29 5.21 15.85 -7.62
CA VAL A 29 6.27 16.49 -8.42
C VAL A 29 5.81 16.68 -9.86
N GLN A 30 5.19 15.66 -10.45
CA GLN A 30 4.68 15.75 -11.82
C GLN A 30 3.53 16.75 -11.96
N ALA A 31 2.65 16.86 -10.94
CA ALA A 31 1.58 17.85 -10.92
C ALA A 31 2.14 19.29 -10.93
N SER A 32 3.18 19.57 -10.14
CA SER A 32 3.85 20.86 -10.15
C SER A 32 4.48 21.18 -11.52
N LEU A 33 5.07 20.19 -12.19
CA LEU A 33 5.60 20.37 -13.55
C LEU A 33 4.49 20.62 -14.58
N VAL A 34 3.34 19.97 -14.45
CA VAL A 34 2.17 20.21 -15.30
C VAL A 34 1.72 21.67 -15.20
N GLU A 35 1.62 22.21 -13.99
CA GLU A 35 1.27 23.63 -13.76
C GLU A 35 2.31 24.54 -14.43
N THR A 36 3.60 24.31 -14.17
CA THR A 36 4.68 25.11 -14.76
C THR A 36 4.68 25.08 -16.29
N TYR A 37 4.53 23.90 -16.91
CA TYR A 37 4.53 23.77 -18.37
C TYR A 37 3.31 24.42 -19.01
N ALA A 38 2.16 24.35 -18.36
CA ALA A 38 0.97 25.07 -18.79
C ALA A 38 1.16 26.60 -18.72
N GLU A 39 1.78 27.10 -17.65
CA GLU A 39 2.06 28.55 -17.48
C GLU A 39 3.01 29.10 -18.53
N ILE A 40 4.05 28.35 -18.92
CA ILE A 40 5.05 28.81 -19.90
C ILE A 40 4.70 28.45 -21.36
N GLY A 41 3.59 27.73 -21.59
CA GLY A 41 3.15 27.31 -22.93
C GLY A 41 3.99 26.19 -23.56
N ASP A 42 4.64 25.35 -22.75
CA ASP A 42 5.38 24.17 -23.24
C ASP A 42 4.46 22.95 -23.33
N ASP A 43 3.77 22.80 -24.46
CA ASP A 43 2.82 21.70 -24.69
C ASP A 43 3.47 20.32 -24.66
N VAL A 44 4.74 20.21 -25.06
CA VAL A 44 5.45 18.92 -25.08
C VAL A 44 5.78 18.49 -23.65
N GLY A 45 6.33 19.40 -22.86
CA GLY A 45 6.56 19.21 -21.43
C GLY A 45 5.26 18.89 -20.68
N LEU A 46 4.20 19.64 -20.96
CA LEU A 46 2.88 19.47 -20.36
C LEU A 46 2.32 18.06 -20.60
N LEU A 47 2.33 17.59 -21.85
CA LEU A 47 1.84 16.26 -22.20
C LEU A 47 2.68 15.15 -21.56
N TYR A 48 4.00 15.33 -21.51
CA TYR A 48 4.89 14.36 -20.87
C TYR A 48 4.64 14.27 -19.36
N ALA A 49 4.69 15.40 -18.65
CA ALA A 49 4.47 15.45 -17.20
C ALA A 49 3.09 14.93 -16.80
N SER A 50 2.05 15.25 -17.60
CA SER A 50 0.69 14.72 -17.39
C SER A 50 0.62 13.20 -17.47
N ARG A 51 1.31 12.58 -18.45
CA ARG A 51 1.37 11.12 -18.60
C ARG A 51 2.11 10.47 -17.44
N CYS A 52 3.22 11.06 -16.99
CA CYS A 52 3.97 10.60 -15.83
C CYS A 52 3.15 10.69 -14.54
N MET A 53 2.46 11.82 -14.31
CA MET A 53 1.54 11.98 -13.19
C MET A 53 0.46 10.89 -13.20
N ALA A 54 -0.18 10.66 -14.36
CA ALA A 54 -1.20 9.63 -14.51
C ALA A 54 -0.64 8.22 -14.25
N ALA A 55 0.60 7.94 -14.61
CA ALA A 55 1.24 6.66 -14.32
C ALA A 55 1.44 6.45 -12.81
N TYR A 56 1.88 7.47 -12.08
CA TYR A 56 2.01 7.38 -10.61
C TYR A 56 0.65 7.24 -9.93
N LEU A 57 -0.39 7.92 -10.41
CA LEU A 57 -1.75 7.75 -9.88
C LEU A 57 -2.27 6.32 -10.09
N ARG A 58 -2.04 5.74 -11.28
CA ARG A 58 -2.38 4.32 -11.52
C ARG A 58 -1.60 3.37 -10.62
N ALA A 59 -0.32 3.63 -10.40
CA ALA A 59 0.48 2.84 -9.46
C ALA A 59 -0.07 2.94 -8.03
N THR A 60 -0.49 4.13 -7.60
CA THR A 60 -1.15 4.34 -6.29
C THR A 60 -2.41 3.49 -6.15
N VAL A 61 -3.24 3.36 -7.19
CA VAL A 61 -4.43 2.48 -7.15
C VAL A 61 -4.04 1.04 -6.86
N ALA A 62 -3.04 0.49 -7.56
CA ALA A 62 -2.55 -0.86 -7.30
C ALA A 62 -2.01 -1.03 -5.86
N GLY A 63 -1.37 0.02 -5.32
CA GLY A 63 -0.92 0.04 -3.93
C GLY A 63 -2.06 0.02 -2.90
N ILE A 64 -3.20 0.66 -3.22
CA ILE A 64 -4.40 0.64 -2.36
C ILE A 64 -4.98 -0.77 -2.33
N GLU A 65 -5.13 -1.41 -3.49
CA GLU A 65 -5.65 -2.79 -3.59
C GLU A 65 -4.78 -3.77 -2.79
N GLU A 66 -3.45 -3.61 -2.83
CA GLU A 66 -2.53 -4.43 -2.03
C GLU A 66 -2.69 -4.19 -0.51
N LEU A 67 -2.82 -2.92 -0.11
CA LEU A 67 -3.04 -2.58 1.30
C LEU A 67 -4.35 -3.16 1.83
N GLU A 68 -5.41 -3.11 1.03
CA GLU A 68 -6.72 -3.68 1.38
C GLU A 68 -6.65 -5.20 1.51
N ARG A 69 -6.02 -5.90 0.55
CA ARG A 69 -5.80 -7.34 0.60
C ARG A 69 -5.00 -7.75 1.85
N THR A 70 -3.92 -7.03 2.13
CA THR A 70 -3.07 -7.28 3.30
C THR A 70 -3.86 -7.09 4.60
N ARG A 71 -4.66 -6.02 4.68
CA ARG A 71 -5.50 -5.76 5.86
C ARG A 71 -6.57 -6.83 6.07
N ALA A 72 -7.22 -7.28 4.99
CA ALA A 72 -8.22 -8.34 5.04
C ALA A 72 -7.60 -9.66 5.51
N ALA A 73 -6.43 -10.03 4.99
CA ALA A 73 -5.71 -11.24 5.41
C ALA A 73 -5.34 -11.22 6.90
N LEU A 74 -4.86 -10.07 7.41
CA LEU A 74 -4.57 -9.90 8.84
C LEU A 74 -5.81 -10.00 9.73
N MET A 75 -6.96 -9.49 9.28
CA MET A 75 -8.22 -9.64 10.02
C MET A 75 -8.64 -11.11 10.11
N LEU A 76 -8.55 -11.86 9.01
CA LEU A 76 -8.88 -13.28 8.99
C LEU A 76 -7.98 -14.08 9.94
N HIS A 77 -6.66 -13.82 9.93
CA HIS A 77 -5.73 -14.49 10.84
C HIS A 77 -6.05 -14.21 12.31
N ARG A 78 -6.36 -12.96 12.67
CA ARG A 78 -6.78 -12.58 14.04
C ARG A 78 -8.08 -13.24 14.46
N THR A 79 -9.06 -13.36 13.55
CA THR A 79 -10.31 -14.06 13.86
C THR A 79 -10.10 -15.56 14.06
N ALA A 80 -9.18 -16.19 13.32
CA ALA A 80 -8.85 -17.60 13.49
C ALA A 80 -8.16 -17.88 14.84
N GLU A 81 -7.24 -17.01 15.27
CA GLU A 81 -6.59 -17.09 16.58
C GLU A 81 -7.60 -16.90 17.74
N ALA A 82 -8.57 -16.00 17.58
CA ALA A 82 -9.58 -15.73 18.60
C ALA A 82 -10.57 -16.90 18.84
N ILE A 83 -10.73 -17.82 17.88
CA ILE A 83 -11.72 -18.91 17.96
C ILE A 83 -11.16 -20.17 18.66
N GLY A 84 -9.83 -20.29 18.78
CA GLY A 84 -9.13 -21.43 19.39
C GLY A 84 -9.32 -22.75 18.61
N PRO A 85 -8.35 -23.69 18.61
CA PRO A 85 -8.51 -24.97 17.93
C PRO A 85 -9.71 -25.76 18.51
N PRO A 86 -10.51 -26.45 17.68
CA PRO A 86 -11.74 -27.14 18.11
C PRO A 86 -11.53 -28.38 19.00
N ALA A 87 -10.37 -28.56 19.63
CA ALA A 87 -10.00 -29.81 20.31
C ALA A 87 -10.17 -29.84 21.84
N GLU A 88 -10.33 -28.70 22.52
CA GLU A 88 -10.35 -28.68 24.00
C GLU A 88 -11.77 -28.57 24.61
N ARG A 89 -12.81 -28.35 23.80
CA ARG A 89 -14.19 -28.13 24.28
C ARG A 89 -15.03 -29.40 24.50
N SER A 90 -14.43 -30.60 24.61
CA SER A 90 -15.19 -31.86 24.66
C SER A 90 -14.82 -32.85 25.78
N GLN A 91 -13.97 -32.48 26.74
CA GLN A 91 -13.69 -33.33 27.91
C GLN A 91 -14.25 -32.81 29.25
N GLU A 92 -14.71 -31.56 29.32
CA GLU A 92 -15.19 -30.98 30.59
C GLU A 92 -16.69 -31.19 30.84
N ASP A 93 -17.50 -31.43 29.80
CA ASP A 93 -18.95 -31.68 29.91
C ASP A 93 -19.35 -33.14 30.24
N ARG A 94 -18.39 -33.99 30.64
CA ARG A 94 -18.67 -35.39 31.07
C ARG A 94 -18.18 -35.68 32.49
N ARG A 95 -18.59 -34.88 33.48
CA ARG A 95 -18.48 -35.25 34.89
C ARG A 95 -19.76 -34.96 35.65
#